data_AF-A0A4Q5U849-F1
#
_entry.id   AF-A0A4Q5U849-F1
#
_cell.length_a   1.000
_cell.length_b   1.000
_cell.length_c   1.000
_cell.angle_alpha   90.00
_cell.angle_beta   90.00
_cell.angle_gamma   90.00
#
_symmetry.space_group_name_H-M   'P 1'
#
loop_
_entity.id
_entity.type
_entity.pdbx_description
1 polymer ?
#
loop_
_entity_poly.entity_id
_entity_poly.type
_entity_poly.pdbx_seq_one_letter_code
_entity_poly.pdbx_strand_id
1 'polypeptide(L)' 'LEQHLASFEKITRGASDAGPIGKLEPALRFRWLTASRSTVVQSSKVHPGLTADPVATLEKLHQQMVG' A
#
# COMPACT_ATOMS: atom_id res chain seq x y z
N LEU A 1 2.97 -14.68 -8.12
CA LEU A 1 2.66 -13.23 -7.98
C LEU A 1 1.45 -13.01 -7.06
N GLU A 2 0.33 -13.69 -7.30
CA GLU A 2 -0.93 -13.55 -6.53
C GLU A 2 -0.77 -13.65 -5.00
N GLN A 3 0.00 -14.63 -4.49
CA GLN A 3 0.24 -14.78 -3.06
C GLN A 3 0.95 -13.56 -2.43
N HIS A 4 1.85 -12.90 -3.18
CA HIS A 4 2.53 -11.70 -2.72
C HIS A 4 1.57 -10.51 -2.66
N LEU A 5 0.69 -10.38 -3.66
CA LEU A 5 -0.36 -9.36 -3.68
C LEU A 5 -1.37 -9.57 -2.54
N ALA A 6 -1.79 -10.81 -2.30
CA ALA A 6 -2.66 -11.16 -1.18
C ALA A 6 -2.01 -10.81 0.17
N SER A 7 -0.69 -11.00 0.30
CA SER A 7 0.05 -10.62 1.50
C SER A 7 0.07 -9.09 1.69
N PHE A 8 0.25 -8.31 0.62
CA PHE A 8 0.16 -6.85 0.66
C PHE A 8 -1.22 -6.36 1.12
N GLU A 9 -2.28 -6.97 0.60
CA GLU A 9 -3.67 -6.66 0.99
C GLU A 9 -3.90 -6.93 2.48
N LYS A 10 -3.48 -8.10 2.97
CA LYS A 10 -3.59 -8.49 4.38
C LYS A 10 -2.82 -7.53 5.30
N ILE A 11 -1.59 -7.15 4.92
CA ILE A 11 -0.77 -6.18 5.68
C ILE A 11 -1.45 -4.80 5.70
N THR A 12 -2.00 -4.35 4.57
CA THR A 12 -2.70 -3.06 4.48
C THR A 12 -3.90 -3.01 5.43
N ARG A 13 -4.70 -4.08 5.46
CA ARG A 13 -5.86 -4.22 6.36
C ARG A 13 -5.47 -4.45 7.83
N GLY A 14 -4.24 -4.85 8.10
CA GLY A 14 -3.82 -5.24 9.45
C GLY A 14 -4.44 -6.55 9.92
N ALA A 15 -4.64 -7.50 9.01
CA ALA A 15 -5.27 -8.77 9.34
C ALA A 15 -4.47 -9.54 10.40
N SER A 16 -5.16 -10.29 11.25
CA SER A 16 -4.54 -11.05 12.34
C SER A 16 -3.56 -12.13 11.85
N ASP A 17 -3.76 -12.61 10.62
CA ASP A 17 -2.94 -13.61 9.93
C ASP A 17 -1.87 -12.99 9.00
N ALA A 18 -1.73 -11.67 8.96
CA ALA A 18 -0.75 -10.95 8.13
C ALA A 18 0.70 -10.98 8.70
N GLY A 19 0.96 -11.90 9.64
CA GLY A 19 2.25 -12.03 10.32
C GLY A 19 2.62 -10.80 11.18
N PRO A 20 3.90 -10.68 11.57
CA PRO A 20 4.35 -9.59 12.44
C PRO A 20 4.17 -8.19 11.83
N ILE A 21 4.28 -8.06 10.51
CA ILE A 21 4.17 -6.77 9.82
C ILE A 21 2.74 -6.23 9.89
N GLY A 22 1.72 -7.07 9.72
CA GLY A 22 0.32 -6.64 9.83
C GLY A 22 -0.09 -6.17 11.22
N LYS A 23 0.64 -6.58 12.26
CA LYS A 23 0.40 -6.18 13.66
C LYS A 23 1.02 -4.82 14.02
N LEU A 24 1.79 -4.22 13.12
CA LEU A 24 2.36 -2.89 13.35
C LEU A 24 1.28 -1.81 13.24
N GLU A 25 1.56 -0.66 13.85
CA GLU A 25 0.74 0.55 13.68
C GLU A 25 0.63 0.97 12.20
N PRO A 26 -0.48 1.59 11.77
CA PRO A 26 -0.75 1.91 10.37
C PRO A 26 0.41 2.64 9.66
N ALA A 27 1.05 3.61 10.33
CA ALA A 27 2.18 4.36 9.78
C ALA A 27 3.41 3.47 9.51
N LEU A 28 3.67 2.49 10.37
CA LEU A 28 4.78 1.55 10.22
C LEU A 28 4.50 0.53 9.13
N ARG A 29 3.25 0.08 8.99
CA ARG A 29 2.82 -0.79 7.87
C ARG A 29 2.97 -0.08 6.55
N PHE A 30 2.49 1.17 6.45
CA PHE A 30 2.64 1.99 5.25
C PHE A 30 4.12 2.14 4.88
N ARG A 31 4.97 2.52 5.84
CA ARG A 31 6.42 2.61 5.61
C ARG A 31 7.04 1.32 5.10
N TRP A 32 6.57 0.17 5.59
CA TRP A 32 7.04 -1.14 5.13
C TRP A 32 6.58 -1.43 3.69
N LEU A 33 5.29 -1.19 3.40
CA LEU A 33 4.69 -1.43 2.08
C LEU A 33 5.32 -0.59 0.98
N THR A 34 5.74 0.64 1.29
CA THR A 34 6.35 1.57 0.33
C THR A 34 7.87 1.46 0.24
N ALA A 35 8.49 0.53 0.98
CA ALA A 35 9.94 0.39 0.97
C ALA A 35 10.40 -0.31 -0.32
N SER A 36 11.35 0.30 -1.03
CA SER A 36 11.99 -0.28 -2.22
C SER A 36 12.96 -1.43 -1.86
N ARG A 37 12.42 -2.51 -1.28
CA ARG A 37 13.21 -3.65 -0.76
C ARG A 37 12.90 -4.98 -1.44
N SER A 38 11.77 -5.07 -2.13
CA SER A 38 11.31 -6.29 -2.79
C SER A 38 11.72 -6.31 -4.26
N THR A 39 12.28 -7.42 -4.71
CA THR A 39 12.57 -7.71 -6.12
C THR A 39 11.37 -8.34 -6.85
N VAL A 40 10.28 -8.66 -6.13
CA VAL A 40 9.08 -9.30 -6.68
C VAL A 40 7.96 -8.30 -6.92
N VAL A 41 7.71 -7.41 -5.95
CA VAL A 41 6.68 -6.36 -6.02
C VAL A 41 7.34 -5.05 -5.61
N GLN A 42 7.57 -4.16 -6.56
CA GLN A 42 8.23 -2.89 -6.31
C GLN A 42 7.19 -1.75 -6.33
N SER A 43 7.05 -1.05 -5.21
CA SER A 43 6.21 0.15 -5.14
C SER A 43 6.88 1.32 -5.85
N SER A 44 6.07 2.22 -6.43
CA SER A 44 6.55 3.53 -6.89
C SER A 44 6.99 4.40 -5.71
N LYS A 45 7.57 5.57 -6.01
CA LYS A 45 7.81 6.59 -5.00
C LYS A 45 6.48 7.05 -4.38
N VAL A 46 6.52 7.39 -3.11
CA VAL A 46 5.38 7.97 -2.40
C VAL A 46 5.28 9.45 -2.77
N HIS A 47 4.06 9.87 -3.14
CA HIS A 47 3.74 11.26 -3.45
C HIS A 47 2.74 11.76 -2.40
N PRO A 48 3.16 12.63 -1.45
CA PRO A 48 2.27 13.16 -0.44
C PRO A 48 1.34 14.23 -1.03
N GLY A 49 0.16 14.37 -0.44
CA GLY A 49 -0.82 15.38 -0.80
C GLY A 49 -1.91 15.49 0.27
N LEU A 50 -2.62 16.62 0.29
CA LEU A 50 -3.80 16.81 1.12
C LEU A 50 -5.05 16.66 0.27
N THR A 51 -6.06 16.02 0.83
CA THR A 51 -7.37 15.88 0.18
C THR A 51 -8.47 15.82 1.23
N ALA A 52 -9.64 16.34 0.86
CA ALA A 52 -10.86 16.19 1.64
C ALA A 52 -11.60 14.88 1.34
N ASP A 53 -11.35 14.26 0.17
CA ASP A 53 -11.95 13.00 -0.25
C ASP A 53 -10.87 12.07 -0.86
N PRO A 54 -10.32 11.13 -0.06
CA PRO A 54 -9.30 10.20 -0.51
C PRO A 54 -9.75 9.28 -1.64
N VAL A 55 -11.03 8.88 -1.67
CA VAL A 55 -11.53 7.90 -2.66
C VAL A 55 -11.62 8.56 -4.03
N ALA A 56 -12.29 9.71 -4.12
CA ALA A 56 -12.39 10.46 -5.37
C ALA A 56 -11.01 10.90 -5.89
N THR A 57 -10.09 11.27 -4.98
CA THR A 57 -8.72 11.64 -5.36
C THR A 57 -7.94 10.46 -5.95
N LEU A 58 -8.08 9.27 -5.34
CA LEU A 58 -7.42 8.06 -5.83
C LEU A 58 -7.91 7.69 -7.23
N GLU A 59 -9.22 7.68 -7.46
CA GLU A 59 -9.80 7.36 -8.77
C GLU A 59 -9.32 8.32 -9.85
N LYS A 60 -9.34 9.63 -9.58
CA LYS A 60 -8.83 10.66 -10.49
C LYS A 60 -7.34 10.44 -10.82
N LEU A 61 -6.50 10.25 -9.81
CA LEU A 61 -5.06 10.08 -10.01
C LEU A 61 -4.75 8.80 -10.79
N HIS A 62 -5.45 7.70 -10.49
CA HIS A 62 -5.30 6.44 -11.21
C HIS A 62 -5.63 6.61 -12.69
N GLN A 63 -6.74 7.28 -13.01
CA GLN A 63 -7.13 7.55 -14.39
C GLN A 63 -6.11 8.43 -15.14
N GLN A 64 -5.47 9.37 -14.45
CA GLN A 64 -4.51 10.30 -15.08
C GLN A 64 -3.10 9.71 -15.24
N MET A 65 -2.68 8.81 -14.35
CA MET A 65 -1.29 8.33 -14.27
C MET A 65 -1.10 6.88 -14.73
N VAL A 66 -2.18 6.10 -14.82
CA VAL A 66 -2.16 4.68 -15.19
C VAL A 66 -3.09 4.38 -16.37
N GLY A 67 -4.24 5.07 -16.41
CA GLY A 67 -5.30 4.88 -17.41
C GLY A 67 -4.88 5.02 -18.86
#